data_AF-A0A7S4KJX1-F1
#
_entry.id   AF-A0A7S4KJX1-F1
#
_cell.length_a   1.000
_cell.length_b   1.000
_cell.length_c   1.000
_cell.angle_alpha   90.00
_cell.angle_beta   90.00
_cell.angle_gamma   90.00
#
_symmetry.space_group_name_H-M   'P 1'
#
loop_
_entity.id
_entity.type
_entity.pdbx_description
1 polymer ?
#
loop_
_entity_poly.entity_id
_entity_poly.type
_entity_poly.pdbx_seq_one_letter_code
_entity_poly.pdbx_strand_id
1 'polypeptide(L)'
;ALDTKGPEIRTGMLVGEDPVLEKGSTLTVHTDEAWREKCDKDNIFMDYKNLPGVISVGGFIFVDDGLISLKVTAIDKAAGTLTCAVENSGKLGSRKGCNLPNVDVDLPALSEKDQKDLAWGVGQKVDMVFASFIRKKQDVIDV
;
A
#
# COMPACT_ATOMS: atom_id res chain seq x y z
N ALA A 1 -19.16 3.37 17.51
CA ALA A 1 -18.37 4.00 16.44
C ALA A 1 -18.06 2.95 15.39
N LEU A 2 -18.12 3.31 14.10
CA LEU A 2 -17.66 2.48 12.97
C LEU A 2 -16.34 3.06 12.45
N ASP A 3 -15.34 2.22 12.24
CA ASP A 3 -14.05 2.62 11.67
C ASP A 3 -13.94 2.06 10.25
N THR A 4 -13.80 2.94 9.26
CA THR A 4 -13.66 2.53 7.85
C THR A 4 -12.28 1.93 7.63
N LYS A 5 -12.19 0.91 6.77
CA LYS A 5 -10.89 0.36 6.39
C LYS A 5 -10.09 1.40 5.59
N GLY A 6 -10.78 2.12 4.70
CA GLY A 6 -10.18 3.14 3.86
C GLY A 6 -9.26 2.59 2.76
N PRO A 7 -8.71 3.49 1.93
CA PRO A 7 -7.84 3.16 0.80
C PRO A 7 -6.41 2.83 1.26
N GLU A 8 -6.25 1.67 1.88
CA GLU A 8 -4.94 1.14 2.24
C GLU A 8 -4.22 0.53 1.04
N ILE A 9 -2.91 0.70 0.98
CA ILE A 9 -2.02 -0.04 0.06
C ILE A 9 -1.40 -1.20 0.84
N ARG A 10 -1.37 -2.39 0.26
CA ARG A 10 -0.86 -3.60 0.90
C ARG A 10 0.05 -4.40 -0.01
N THR A 11 0.97 -5.14 0.61
CA THR A 11 1.79 -6.14 -0.09
C THR A 11 0.97 -7.38 -0.49
N GLY A 12 1.49 -8.15 -1.43
CA GLY A 12 0.95 -9.46 -1.79
C GLY A 12 1.18 -10.56 -0.74
N MET A 13 0.95 -11.80 -1.17
CA MET A 13 1.24 -13.01 -0.40
C MET A 13 2.63 -13.52 -0.72
N LEU A 14 3.37 -13.82 0.35
CA LEU A 14 4.68 -14.45 0.27
C LEU A 14 4.55 -15.94 -0.04
N VAL A 15 5.51 -16.46 -0.79
CA VAL A 15 5.66 -17.89 -1.05
C VAL A 15 6.71 -18.46 -0.09
N GLY A 16 6.31 -19.43 0.72
CA GLY A 16 7.19 -20.06 1.70
C GLY A 16 7.29 -19.28 3.01
N GLU A 17 8.49 -19.21 3.58
CA GLU A 17 8.72 -18.50 4.83
C GLU A 17 8.89 -16.99 4.62
N ASP A 18 8.50 -16.22 5.63
CA ASP A 18 8.69 -14.77 5.69
C ASP A 18 10.18 -14.40 5.58
N PRO A 19 10.64 -13.79 4.48
CA PRO A 19 12.05 -13.53 4.27
C PRO A 19 12.51 -12.33 5.10
N VAL A 20 13.80 -12.32 5.44
CA VAL A 20 14.47 -11.12 5.96
C VAL A 20 15.05 -10.36 4.77
N LEU A 21 14.59 -9.12 4.58
CA LEU A 21 15.21 -8.19 3.66
C LEU A 21 16.47 -7.64 4.32
N GLU A 22 17.59 -7.63 3.60
CA GLU A 22 18.86 -7.13 4.10
C GLU A 22 19.14 -5.73 3.58
N LYS A 23 19.62 -4.83 4.44
CA LYS A 23 20.04 -3.50 4.03
C LYS A 23 21.03 -3.56 2.87
N GLY A 24 20.78 -2.75 1.84
CA GLY A 24 21.59 -2.66 0.63
C GLY A 24 21.22 -3.67 -0.45
N SER A 25 20.34 -4.65 -0.16
CA SER A 25 19.80 -5.50 -1.21
C SER A 25 18.86 -4.72 -2.14
N THR A 26 18.64 -5.28 -3.31
CA THR A 26 17.73 -4.72 -4.31
C THR A 26 16.56 -5.67 -4.50
N LEU A 27 15.36 -5.13 -4.61
CA LEU A 27 14.14 -5.88 -4.94
C LEU A 27 13.30 -5.13 -5.98
N THR A 28 12.37 -5.85 -6.59
CA THR A 28 11.41 -5.29 -7.54
C THR A 28 10.02 -5.24 -6.93
N VAL A 29 9.38 -4.08 -6.97
CA VAL A 29 7.97 -3.90 -6.65
C VAL A 29 7.17 -4.01 -7.94
N HIS A 30 6.18 -4.90 -7.96
CA HIS A 30 5.28 -5.15 -9.07
C HIS A 30 3.88 -4.64 -8.74
N THR A 31 3.18 -4.09 -9.73
CA THR A 31 1.75 -3.74 -9.60
C THR A 31 0.82 -4.64 -10.42
N ASP A 32 1.37 -5.63 -11.13
CA ASP A 32 0.61 -6.64 -11.86
C ASP A 32 0.06 -7.70 -10.89
N GLU A 33 -1.25 -7.97 -10.98
CA GLU A 33 -1.93 -8.97 -10.16
C GLU A 33 -1.37 -10.39 -10.32
N ALA A 34 -0.67 -10.69 -11.42
CA ALA A 34 0.03 -11.96 -11.62
C ALA A 34 1.10 -12.25 -10.54
N TRP A 35 1.59 -11.22 -9.84
CA TRP A 35 2.55 -11.30 -8.74
C TRP A 35 1.90 -11.34 -7.35
N ARG A 36 0.57 -11.16 -7.26
CA ARG A 36 -0.15 -11.05 -5.99
C ARG A 36 0.13 -12.21 -5.03
N GLU A 37 0.32 -13.41 -5.56
CA GLU A 37 0.56 -14.63 -4.76
C GLU A 37 1.97 -15.22 -4.95
N LYS A 38 2.90 -14.40 -5.45
CA LYS A 38 4.26 -14.83 -5.82
C LYS A 38 5.33 -13.92 -5.22
N CYS A 39 5.06 -13.33 -4.06
CA CYS A 39 6.04 -12.46 -3.43
C CYS A 39 7.13 -13.28 -2.76
N ASP A 40 8.35 -12.76 -2.78
CA ASP A 40 9.52 -13.30 -2.12
C ASP A 40 10.47 -12.15 -1.72
N LYS A 41 11.73 -12.46 -1.44
CA LYS A 41 12.74 -11.47 -1.04
C LYS A 41 13.17 -10.52 -2.17
N ASP A 42 13.01 -10.94 -3.43
CA ASP A 42 13.49 -10.24 -4.61
C ASP A 42 12.34 -9.57 -5.38
N ASN A 43 11.10 -10.04 -5.20
CA ASN A 43 9.90 -9.57 -5.89
C ASN A 43 8.74 -9.40 -4.90
N ILE A 44 8.17 -8.20 -4.83
CA ILE A 44 7.00 -7.92 -4.01
C ILE A 44 5.89 -7.32 -4.86
N PHE A 45 4.64 -7.71 -4.61
CA PHE A 45 3.47 -7.08 -5.20
C PHE A 45 2.92 -6.00 -4.27
N MET A 46 2.45 -4.88 -4.82
CA MET A 46 1.63 -3.89 -4.10
C MET A 46 0.31 -3.68 -4.85
N ASP A 47 -0.80 -3.64 -4.12
CA ASP A 47 -2.16 -3.54 -4.68
C ASP A 47 -2.56 -2.13 -5.19
N TYR A 48 -1.58 -1.27 -5.45
CA TYR A 48 -1.78 0.08 -5.99
C TYR A 48 -1.26 0.21 -7.42
N LYS A 49 -2.16 0.02 -8.40
CA LYS A 49 -1.82 -0.01 -9.83
C LYS A 49 -1.15 1.26 -10.36
N ASN A 50 -1.50 2.43 -9.82
CA ASN A 50 -0.92 3.70 -10.26
C ASN A 50 0.38 4.07 -9.54
N LEU A 51 0.95 3.17 -8.72
CA LEU A 51 2.19 3.43 -7.98
C LEU A 51 3.34 3.95 -8.90
N PRO A 52 3.67 3.33 -10.06
CA PRO A 52 4.70 3.83 -10.95
C PRO A 52 4.38 5.20 -11.58
N GLY A 53 3.11 5.60 -11.59
CA GLY A 53 2.64 6.87 -12.13
C GLY A 53 2.84 8.05 -11.16
N VAL A 54 2.71 7.80 -9.85
CA VAL A 54 2.69 8.85 -8.82
C VAL A 54 3.99 9.00 -8.03
N ILE A 55 4.77 7.92 -7.88
CA ILE A 55 6.05 7.98 -7.17
C ILE A 55 7.20 8.37 -8.10
N SER A 56 8.25 8.96 -7.53
CA SER A 56 9.45 9.38 -8.26
C SER A 56 10.68 8.59 -7.81
N VAL A 57 11.68 8.48 -8.69
CA VAL A 57 13.00 7.97 -8.32
C VAL A 57 13.58 8.81 -7.17
N GLY A 58 14.15 8.13 -6.17
CA GLY A 58 14.57 8.73 -4.90
C GLY A 58 13.46 8.81 -3.85
N GLY A 59 12.21 8.53 -4.22
CA GLY A 59 11.08 8.40 -3.30
C GLY A 59 11.21 7.18 -2.39
N PHE A 60 10.43 7.18 -1.31
CA PHE A 60 10.44 6.11 -0.32
C PHE A 60 9.10 5.38 -0.30
N ILE A 61 9.17 4.08 -0.02
CA ILE A 61 8.02 3.23 0.30
C ILE A 61 8.29 2.61 1.67
N PHE A 62 7.35 2.78 2.59
CA PHE A 62 7.40 2.20 3.92
C PHE A 62 6.51 0.97 3.97
N VAL A 63 7.03 -0.15 4.42
CA VAL A 63 6.30 -1.42 4.52
C VAL A 63 6.22 -1.84 5.99
N ASP A 64 5.06 -2.40 6.37
CA ASP A 64 4.77 -2.89 7.71
C ASP A 64 4.92 -1.77 8.76
N ASP A 65 4.04 -0.77 8.67
CA ASP A 65 4.02 0.40 9.57
C ASP A 65 5.36 1.17 9.63
N GLY A 66 6.15 1.10 8.55
CA GLY A 66 7.44 1.76 8.43
C GLY A 66 8.62 1.01 9.07
N LEU A 67 8.42 -0.24 9.47
CA LEU A 67 9.52 -1.10 9.92
C LEU A 67 10.53 -1.40 8.82
N ILE A 68 10.10 -1.42 7.55
CA ILE A 68 10.97 -1.59 6.39
C ILE A 68 10.86 -0.34 5.51
N SER A 69 12.01 0.18 5.07
CA SER A 69 12.11 1.30 4.15
C SER A 69 12.74 0.87 2.83
N LEU A 70 12.06 1.18 1.74
CA LEU A 70 12.49 0.92 0.38
C LEU A 70 12.68 2.26 -0.33
N LYS A 71 13.85 2.47 -0.94
CA LYS A 71 14.13 3.64 -1.75
C LYS A 71 14.04 3.29 -3.23
N VAL A 72 13.18 4.00 -3.96
CA VAL A 72 13.00 3.77 -5.39
C VAL A 72 14.25 4.22 -6.14
N THR A 73 14.89 3.30 -6.87
CA THR A 73 16.09 3.57 -7.67
C THR A 73 15.81 3.63 -9.17
N ALA A 74 14.76 2.95 -9.64
CA ALA A 74 14.31 3.00 -11.03
C ALA A 74 12.79 2.72 -11.13
N ILE A 75 12.16 3.19 -12.20
CA ILE A 75 10.74 2.99 -12.47
C ILE A 75 10.57 2.57 -13.93
N ASP A 76 9.90 1.45 -14.16
CA ASP A 76 9.42 1.03 -15.48
C ASP A 76 7.89 1.12 -15.52
N LYS A 77 7.40 2.22 -16.11
CA LYS A 77 5.96 2.48 -16.22
C LYS A 77 5.26 1.53 -17.20
N ALA A 78 5.97 1.04 -18.21
CA ALA A 78 5.39 0.13 -19.20
C ALA A 78 5.20 -1.27 -18.61
N ALA A 79 6.17 -1.73 -17.81
CA ALA A 79 6.08 -2.99 -17.08
C ALA A 79 5.26 -2.91 -15.79
N GLY A 80 5.01 -1.71 -15.27
CA GLY A 80 4.33 -1.54 -13.98
C GLY A 80 5.20 -1.96 -12.80
N THR A 81 6.51 -1.66 -12.86
CA THR A 81 7.47 -2.10 -11.85
C THR A 81 8.37 -0.97 -11.35
N LEU A 82 8.89 -1.15 -10.13
CA LEU A 82 9.87 -0.27 -9.52
C LEU A 82 11.04 -1.11 -9.00
N THR A 83 12.26 -0.69 -9.29
CA THR A 83 13.44 -1.22 -8.61
C THR A 83 13.68 -0.41 -7.35
N CYS A 84 13.88 -1.09 -6.23
CA CYS A 84 14.05 -0.47 -4.93
C CYS A 84 15.28 -1.02 -4.21
N ALA A 85 16.04 -0.12 -3.57
CA ALA A 85 17.06 -0.48 -2.59
C ALA A 85 16.44 -0.59 -1.19
N VAL A 86 16.81 -1.62 -0.44
CA VAL A 86 16.39 -1.81 0.96
C VAL A 86 17.27 -0.94 1.86
N GLU A 87 16.70 0.02 2.56
CA GLU A 87 17.46 1.00 3.36
C GLU A 87 17.74 0.50 4.79
N ASN A 88 16.98 -0.48 5.27
CA ASN A 88 17.17 -1.13 6.57
C ASN A 88 16.72 -2.59 6.54
N SER A 89 17.39 -3.44 7.32
CA SER A 89 17.01 -4.85 7.39
C SER A 89 15.71 -5.04 8.18
N GLY A 90 14.86 -5.96 7.74
CA GLY A 90 13.58 -6.25 8.40
C GLY A 90 12.91 -7.51 7.84
N LYS A 91 12.06 -8.13 8.65
CA LYS A 91 11.31 -9.32 8.25
C LYS A 91 10.07 -8.90 7.46
N LEU A 92 9.98 -9.31 6.20
CA LEU A 92 8.83 -9.03 5.34
C LEU A 92 7.73 -10.04 5.64
N GLY A 93 6.51 -9.55 5.84
CA GLY A 93 5.30 -10.36 5.96
C GLY A 93 4.36 -10.22 4.77
N SER A 94 3.34 -11.07 4.73
CA SER A 94 2.26 -11.00 3.73
C SER A 94 1.22 -9.93 4.10
N ARG A 95 0.60 -9.30 3.08
CA ARG A 95 -0.50 -8.32 3.23
C ARG A 95 -0.22 -7.16 4.18
N LYS A 96 1.04 -6.75 4.27
CA LYS A 96 1.49 -5.66 5.14
C LYS A 96 1.10 -4.31 4.55
N GLY A 97 0.70 -3.38 5.41
CA GLY A 97 0.39 -2.01 5.03
C GLY A 97 1.61 -1.32 4.43
N CYS A 98 1.38 -0.54 3.38
CA CYS A 98 2.39 0.24 2.69
C CYS A 98 2.03 1.72 2.73
N ASN A 99 3.00 2.57 3.07
CA ASN A 99 2.83 4.02 3.14
C ASN A 99 3.81 4.71 2.17
N LEU A 100 3.33 5.76 1.52
CA LEU A 100 4.06 6.52 0.50
C LEU A 100 4.24 7.98 0.98
N PRO A 101 5.31 8.29 1.73
CA PRO A 101 5.55 9.65 2.23
C PRO A 101 5.75 10.65 1.09
N ASN A 102 5.12 11.82 1.20
CA ASN A 102 5.22 12.92 0.23
C ASN A 102 4.78 12.55 -1.20
N VAL A 103 3.93 11.53 -1.35
CA VAL A 103 3.32 11.15 -2.62
C VAL A 103 1.84 11.49 -2.57
N ASP A 104 1.35 12.18 -3.60
CA ASP A 104 -0.08 12.41 -3.76
C ASP A 104 -0.73 11.13 -4.31
N VAL A 105 -1.39 10.39 -3.43
CA VAL A 105 -2.05 9.12 -3.76
C VAL A 105 -3.44 9.45 -4.28
N ASP A 106 -3.76 8.96 -5.47
CA ASP A 106 -5.03 9.23 -6.17
C ASP A 106 -6.17 8.24 -5.84
N LEU A 107 -6.02 7.43 -4.78
CA LEU A 107 -7.07 6.53 -4.33
C LEU A 107 -8.31 7.30 -3.85
N PRO A 108 -9.54 6.82 -4.10
CA PRO A 108 -10.74 7.44 -3.57
C PRO A 108 -10.76 7.40 -2.05
N ALA A 109 -11.46 8.36 -1.41
CA ALA A 109 -11.60 8.39 0.04
C ALA A 109 -12.32 7.16 0.61
N LEU A 110 -13.29 6.64 -0.15
CA LEU A 110 -14.07 5.46 0.20
C LEU A 110 -13.88 4.38 -0.87
N SER A 111 -13.48 3.19 -0.45
CA SER A 111 -13.57 2.01 -1.30
C SER A 111 -15.04 1.55 -1.47
N GLU A 112 -15.30 0.70 -2.46
CA GLU A 112 -16.63 0.06 -2.59
C GLU A 112 -17.04 -0.72 -1.32
N LYS A 113 -16.06 -1.24 -0.58
CA LYS A 113 -16.30 -1.91 0.70
C LYS A 113 -16.68 -0.90 1.78
N ASP A 114 -15.98 0.22 1.87
CA ASP A 114 -16.29 1.26 2.86
C ASP A 114 -17.70 1.81 2.64
N GLN A 115 -18.13 2.02 1.39
CA GLN A 115 -19.50 2.45 1.09
C GLN A 115 -20.55 1.45 1.61
N LYS A 116 -20.29 0.14 1.48
CA LYS A 116 -21.17 -0.91 2.01
C LYS A 116 -21.14 -0.95 3.54
N ASP A 117 -19.96 -0.81 4.14
CA ASP A 117 -19.78 -0.78 5.60
C ASP A 117 -20.50 0.44 6.21
N LEU A 118 -20.42 1.60 5.58
CA LEU A 118 -21.14 2.83 5.97
C LEU A 118 -22.65 2.65 5.86
N ALA A 119 -23.15 2.14 4.73
CA ALA A 119 -24.57 1.87 4.54
C ALA A 119 -25.10 0.89 5.60
N TRP A 120 -24.31 -0.14 5.93
CA TRP A 120 -24.60 -1.06 7.03
C TRP A 120 -24.60 -0.35 8.39
N GLY A 121 -23.61 0.50 8.66
CA GLY A 121 -23.49 1.29 9.90
C GLY A 121 -24.68 2.22 10.13
N VAL A 122 -25.20 2.85 9.08
CA VAL A 122 -26.46 3.62 9.12
C VAL A 122 -27.62 2.73 9.54
N GLY A 123 -27.73 1.53 8.95
CA GLY A 123 -28.73 0.53 9.33
C GLY A 123 -28.63 0.09 10.81
N GLN A 124 -27.43 0.08 11.37
CA GLN A 124 -27.17 -0.23 12.78
C GLN A 124 -27.25 0.98 13.72
N LYS A 125 -27.46 2.20 13.19
CA LYS A 125 -27.53 3.45 13.95
C LYS A 125 -26.28 3.72 14.81
N VAL A 126 -25.09 3.55 14.24
CA VAL A 126 -23.84 3.93 14.92
C VAL A 126 -23.78 5.43 15.20
N ASP A 127 -23.24 5.83 16.35
CA ASP A 127 -23.21 7.24 16.76
C ASP A 127 -22.17 8.10 16.01
N MET A 128 -21.14 7.46 15.46
CA MET A 128 -20.03 8.14 14.79
C MET A 128 -19.26 7.21 13.87
N VAL A 129 -18.59 7.81 12.89
CA VAL A 129 -17.68 7.16 11.95
C VAL A 129 -16.28 7.74 12.13
N PHE A 130 -15.28 6.87 12.23
CA PHE A 130 -13.88 7.22 12.09
C PHE A 130 -13.48 6.92 10.64
N ALA A 131 -13.33 7.98 9.85
CA ALA A 131 -12.97 7.88 8.45
C ALA A 131 -11.44 7.83 8.31
N SER A 132 -10.93 6.72 7.79
CA SER A 132 -9.51 6.44 7.66
C SER A 132 -8.95 7.06 6.37
N PHE A 133 -7.71 7.54 6.41
CA PHE A 133 -6.97 8.12 5.27
C PHE A 133 -7.61 9.35 4.59
N ILE A 134 -8.31 10.19 5.36
CA ILE A 134 -8.78 11.51 4.90
C ILE A 134 -7.57 12.40 4.55
N ARG A 135 -7.55 12.91 3.31
CA ARG A 135 -6.45 13.72 2.75
C ARG A 135 -6.87 15.14 2.39
N LYS A 136 -8.12 15.36 1.99
CA LYS A 136 -8.65 16.67 1.58
C LYS A 136 -10.08 16.91 2.06
N LYS A 137 -10.51 18.18 2.01
CA LYS A 137 -11.90 18.59 2.34
C LYS A 137 -12.95 17.77 1.59
N GLN A 138 -12.70 17.49 0.32
CA GLN A 138 -13.65 16.73 -0.50
C GLN A 138 -13.89 15.32 0.05
N ASP A 139 -12.87 14.68 0.62
CA ASP A 139 -13.00 13.33 1.18
C ASP A 139 -14.03 13.30 2.32
N VAL A 140 -14.08 14.35 3.15
CA VAL A 140 -15.07 14.49 4.24
C VAL A 140 -16.48 14.72 3.70
N ILE A 141 -16.61 15.36 2.53
CA ILE A 141 -17.90 15.56 1.86
C ILE A 141 -18.38 14.25 1.22
N ASP A 142 -17.45 13.41 0.78
CA ASP A 142 -17.75 12.12 0.13
C ASP A 142 -18.18 11.03 1.14
N VAL A 143 -17.82 11.17 2.43
CA VAL A 143 -18.28 10.31 3.55
C VAL A 143 -19.64 10.74 4.09
#